data_AF-A0A5M5DB07-F1
#
_entry.id   AF-A0A5M5DB07-F1
#
_cell.length_a   1.000
_cell.length_b   1.000
_cell.length_c   1.000
_cell.angle_alpha   90.00
_cell.angle_beta   90.00
_cell.angle_gamma   90.00
#
_symmetry.space_group_name_H-M   'P 1'
#
loop_
_entity.id
_entity.type
_entity.pdbx_description
1 polymer ?
#
loop_
_entity_poly.entity_id
_entity_poly.type
_entity_poly.pdbx_seq_one_letter_code
_entity_poly.pdbx_strand_id
1 'polypeptide(L)'
;MTRDELYINNTKADLNKTDITLSYKSNLLTDISKIISNRSYTIRLPKTAKNLALIECSHLPSSISRYPYLKHKGTLLRNGIEMIKNANVVLLETSETIEVALTWGNVTNFAGVVNDGKKLTDITHGTVEGVDWVIWSNKGSNSAQFPLIDYGFNSGDPNVWYHPVVTVKWILDKIQEQSGVTFNFPSDKLTVINKMIIPLLTRNDSEELYSKYPINLVGTGIGRDNRVVNYFGLNINFNGDDTQRKYGETIDYQQQNSTVKAYRISYDSDKSHIKGTVMTVFRSTTISIDYLTVELWMDRTSIATFRPISYQVNNNLWTVGFNIDCTFNTSAGQTISLGLLSGRGYFSSASDAGSNTNLNLILSARGEISFGEKFPIVPNLPDIKQIDFIKAVASMVGLFALPDGENGIKFIPFDNLSANKSKAVDWTNRVIMAYNSVTPRNLQYTLDNIAQNNWFRYKEDDNVMGNYDGNIQVDDATIEYERDAITLPFSACSTKGGVAYIPLYSYNEEGELEYNKTNPRILLLDGTKGIFKGLEWTTLIANNYQTYKGLINDAKVVTEYIRLNSIELRDLEMDIPVYLAQYGCYLAIIEITTKENDICECKLLKL
;
A
#
# COMPACT_ATOMS: atom_id res chain seq x y z
N MET A 1 45.60 4.60 -25.22
CA MET A 1 44.75 4.02 -24.17
C MET A 1 43.31 4.24 -24.57
N THR A 2 42.42 3.26 -24.34
CA THR A 2 40.98 3.47 -24.49
C THR A 2 40.52 4.44 -23.40
N ARG A 3 39.70 5.43 -23.77
CA ARG A 3 39.17 6.45 -22.87
C ARG A 3 38.26 5.86 -21.79
N ASP A 4 37.52 4.81 -22.16
CA ASP A 4 36.57 4.12 -21.29
C ASP A 4 37.10 2.76 -20.82
N GLU A 5 36.68 2.37 -19.61
CA GLU A 5 36.84 1.04 -19.06
C GLU A 5 35.51 0.54 -18.49
N LEU A 6 35.07 -0.64 -18.93
CA LEU A 6 33.84 -1.27 -18.46
C LEU A 6 34.17 -2.50 -17.63
N TYR A 7 33.62 -2.57 -16.42
CA TYR A 7 33.72 -3.72 -15.54
C TYR A 7 32.33 -4.33 -15.39
N ILE A 8 32.20 -5.63 -15.66
CA ILE A 8 30.97 -6.40 -15.46
C ILE A 8 31.26 -7.49 -14.43
N ASN A 9 30.50 -7.54 -13.34
CA ASN A 9 30.75 -8.42 -12.19
C ASN A 9 32.22 -8.35 -11.71
N ASN A 10 32.74 -7.12 -11.58
CA ASN A 10 34.13 -6.80 -11.22
C ASN A 10 35.20 -7.28 -12.22
N THR A 11 34.81 -7.83 -13.37
CA THR A 11 35.73 -8.26 -14.42
C THR A 11 35.78 -7.21 -15.53
N LYS A 12 36.99 -6.71 -15.83
CA LYS A 12 37.19 -5.73 -16.90
C LYS A 12 36.88 -6.35 -18.26
N ALA A 13 35.89 -5.84 -18.98
CA ALA A 13 35.62 -6.23 -20.35
C ALA A 13 36.70 -5.66 -21.30
N ASP A 14 37.01 -6.39 -22.36
CA ASP A 14 37.82 -5.84 -23.45
C ASP A 14 36.90 -4.96 -24.31
N LEU A 15 37.29 -3.71 -24.57
CA LEU A 15 36.52 -2.73 -25.35
C LEU A 15 37.18 -2.45 -26.70
N ASN A 16 36.35 -2.09 -27.69
CA ASN A 16 36.82 -1.47 -28.93
C ASN A 16 37.28 -0.03 -28.67
N LYS A 17 37.92 0.62 -29.67
CA LYS A 17 38.40 2.01 -29.56
C LYS A 17 37.28 3.07 -29.59
N THR A 18 36.01 2.67 -29.53
CA THR A 18 34.85 3.56 -29.56
C THR A 18 34.39 3.92 -28.16
N ASP A 19 34.06 5.19 -27.94
CA ASP A 19 33.55 5.68 -26.67
C ASP A 19 32.13 5.15 -26.42
N ILE A 20 31.81 4.87 -25.16
CA ILE A 20 30.47 4.44 -24.75
C ILE A 20 29.56 5.67 -24.69
N THR A 21 28.51 5.68 -25.53
CA THR A 21 27.51 6.76 -25.54
C THR A 21 26.54 6.59 -24.37
N LEU A 22 26.44 7.60 -23.51
CA LEU A 22 25.58 7.68 -22.34
C LEU A 22 24.43 8.66 -22.59
N SER A 23 23.24 8.36 -22.09
CA SER A 23 22.05 9.20 -22.13
C SER A 23 21.54 9.42 -20.71
N TYR A 24 21.57 10.69 -20.28
CA TYR A 24 21.06 11.16 -18.99
C TYR A 24 19.68 11.78 -19.20
N LYS A 25 18.69 11.38 -18.40
CA LYS A 25 17.29 11.81 -18.52
C LYS A 25 16.84 12.53 -17.25
N SER A 26 16.26 13.72 -17.43
CA SER A 26 15.74 14.51 -16.33
C SER A 26 14.39 14.03 -15.83
N ASN A 27 13.58 13.33 -16.64
CA ASN A 27 12.19 12.99 -16.31
C ASN A 27 11.32 14.20 -15.90
N LEU A 28 11.77 15.41 -16.23
CA LEU A 28 11.02 16.64 -16.07
C LEU A 28 9.74 16.58 -16.91
N LEU A 29 8.60 16.93 -16.29
CA LEU A 29 7.25 16.81 -16.89
C LEU A 29 6.80 15.37 -17.18
N THR A 30 7.52 14.35 -16.72
CA THR A 30 7.17 12.94 -16.93
C THR A 30 6.34 12.40 -15.77
N ASP A 31 5.36 11.53 -16.09
CA ASP A 31 4.65 10.72 -15.11
C ASP A 31 5.64 9.85 -14.30
N ILE A 32 5.50 9.81 -12.96
CA ILE A 32 6.34 9.02 -12.06
C ILE A 32 6.42 7.53 -12.45
N SER A 33 5.36 6.92 -12.99
CA SER A 33 5.46 5.52 -13.44
C SER A 33 6.20 5.35 -14.78
N LYS A 34 6.47 6.45 -15.47
CA LYS A 34 7.19 6.51 -16.74
C LYS A 34 8.59 7.07 -16.55
N ILE A 35 9.09 7.19 -15.32
CA ILE A 35 10.47 7.58 -15.05
C ILE A 35 11.41 6.66 -15.84
N ILE A 36 12.15 7.27 -16.75
CA ILE A 36 13.15 6.61 -17.58
C ILE A 36 14.48 6.74 -16.86
N SER A 37 15.12 5.60 -16.67
CA SER A 37 16.48 5.54 -16.14
C SER A 37 17.48 6.12 -17.12
N ASN A 38 18.61 6.57 -16.59
CA ASN A 38 19.76 6.83 -17.43
C ASN A 38 20.23 5.50 -18.07
N ARG A 39 20.75 5.59 -19.29
CA ARG A 39 21.13 4.39 -20.06
C ARG A 39 22.32 4.64 -20.96
N SER A 40 23.01 3.57 -21.33
CA SER A 40 23.92 3.61 -22.46
C SER A 40 23.16 3.28 -23.74
N TYR A 41 23.73 3.71 -24.86
CA TYR A 41 23.46 3.04 -26.14
C TYR A 41 24.08 1.64 -26.12
N THR A 42 23.74 0.83 -27.11
CA THR A 42 24.31 -0.52 -27.26
C THR A 42 25.83 -0.47 -27.28
N ILE A 43 26.46 -1.16 -26.34
CA ILE A 43 27.90 -1.33 -26.23
C ILE A 43 28.26 -2.61 -26.95
N ARG A 44 29.13 -2.50 -27.96
CA ARG A 44 29.58 -3.63 -28.77
C ARG A 44 30.94 -4.10 -28.32
N LEU A 45 30.96 -5.20 -27.58
CA LEU A 45 32.19 -5.84 -27.10
C LEU A 45 32.74 -6.82 -28.15
N PRO A 46 34.06 -6.83 -28.42
CA PRO A 46 34.68 -7.84 -29.28
C PRO A 46 34.61 -9.23 -28.65
N LYS A 47 34.55 -10.27 -29.48
CA LYS A 47 34.54 -11.69 -29.07
C LYS A 47 35.93 -12.21 -28.67
N THR A 48 36.58 -11.55 -27.72
CA THR A 48 37.83 -12.08 -27.13
C THR A 48 37.52 -13.28 -26.23
N ALA A 49 38.50 -14.16 -26.01
CA ALA A 49 38.33 -15.29 -25.08
C ALA A 49 37.86 -14.83 -23.69
N LYS A 50 38.35 -13.66 -23.24
CA LYS A 50 37.96 -13.04 -21.98
C LYS A 50 36.52 -12.58 -21.96
N ASN A 51 36.05 -11.87 -23.00
CA ASN A 51 34.66 -11.43 -23.08
C ASN A 51 33.68 -12.60 -23.28
N LEU A 52 34.09 -13.66 -23.99
CA LEU A 52 33.28 -14.87 -24.13
C LEU A 52 33.16 -15.61 -22.78
N ALA A 53 34.25 -15.68 -22.02
CA ALA A 53 34.23 -16.23 -20.65
C ALA A 53 33.41 -15.36 -19.69
N LEU A 54 33.48 -14.03 -19.83
CA LEU A 54 32.69 -13.07 -19.04
C LEU A 54 31.19 -13.35 -19.13
N ILE A 55 30.70 -13.67 -20.34
CA ILE A 55 29.30 -14.04 -20.57
C ILE A 55 29.03 -15.54 -20.41
N GLU A 56 29.92 -16.28 -19.75
CA GLU A 56 29.82 -17.74 -19.52
C GLU A 56 29.58 -18.54 -20.81
N CYS A 57 30.22 -18.12 -21.90
CA CYS A 57 30.07 -18.71 -23.23
C CYS A 57 28.61 -18.77 -23.73
N SER A 58 27.73 -17.87 -23.27
CA SER A 58 26.30 -17.84 -23.63
C SER A 58 26.01 -17.54 -25.10
N HIS A 59 27.03 -17.22 -25.90
CA HIS A 59 26.93 -17.09 -27.35
C HIS A 59 26.73 -18.44 -28.07
N LEU A 60 26.99 -19.57 -27.39
CA LEU A 60 26.78 -20.90 -27.95
C LEU A 60 25.35 -21.37 -27.64
N PRO A 61 24.59 -21.85 -28.64
CA PRO A 61 23.25 -22.41 -28.42
C PRO A 61 23.22 -23.59 -27.43
N SER A 62 24.34 -24.31 -27.29
CA SER A 62 24.48 -25.43 -26.34
C SER A 62 24.79 -24.99 -24.91
N SER A 63 24.98 -23.69 -24.65
CA SER A 63 25.24 -23.20 -23.30
C SER A 63 23.99 -23.33 -22.44
N ILE A 64 24.18 -23.82 -21.21
CA ILE A 64 23.13 -23.88 -20.17
C ILE A 64 23.18 -22.66 -19.23
N SER A 65 24.09 -21.71 -19.49
CA SER A 65 24.23 -20.53 -18.65
C SER A 65 22.94 -19.69 -18.65
N ARG A 66 22.62 -19.15 -17.48
CA ARG A 66 21.52 -18.19 -17.32
C ARG A 66 21.96 -16.74 -17.50
N TYR A 67 23.23 -16.48 -17.81
CA TYR A 67 23.79 -15.14 -17.93
C TYR A 67 22.92 -14.17 -18.78
N PRO A 68 22.37 -14.55 -19.96
CA PRO A 68 21.55 -13.63 -20.76
C PRO A 68 20.25 -13.21 -20.08
N TYR A 69 19.75 -13.99 -19.12
CA TYR A 69 18.47 -13.79 -18.46
C TYR A 69 18.59 -13.15 -17.08
N LEU A 70 19.80 -12.70 -16.71
CA LEU A 70 20.10 -12.08 -15.41
C LEU A 70 20.59 -10.65 -15.61
N LYS A 71 20.34 -9.81 -14.60
CA LYS A 71 20.97 -8.48 -14.50
C LYS A 71 22.33 -8.65 -13.85
N HIS A 72 23.34 -8.01 -14.42
CA HIS A 72 24.72 -8.05 -13.92
C HIS A 72 25.16 -6.68 -13.43
N LYS A 73 26.15 -6.65 -12.53
CA LYS A 73 26.63 -5.40 -11.94
C LYS A 73 27.70 -4.76 -12.83
N GLY A 74 27.46 -3.53 -13.25
CA GLY A 74 28.35 -2.75 -14.12
C GLY A 74 29.00 -1.55 -13.43
N THR A 75 30.27 -1.31 -13.75
CA THR A 75 30.98 -0.06 -13.41
C THR A 75 31.66 0.49 -14.67
N LEU A 76 31.43 1.77 -14.96
CA LEU A 76 32.06 2.47 -16.08
C LEU A 76 33.03 3.53 -15.54
N LEU A 77 34.30 3.42 -15.94
CA LEU A 77 35.29 4.46 -15.75
C LEU A 77 35.53 5.18 -17.08
N ARG A 78 35.70 6.50 -17.03
CA ARG A 78 36.10 7.34 -18.17
C ARG A 78 37.26 8.22 -17.75
N ASN A 79 38.40 8.12 -18.43
CA ASN A 79 39.64 8.81 -18.06
C ASN A 79 40.06 8.53 -16.59
N GLY A 80 39.84 7.29 -16.11
CA GLY A 80 40.14 6.90 -14.73
C GLY A 80 39.15 7.41 -13.67
N ILE A 81 38.12 8.18 -14.06
CA ILE A 81 37.06 8.64 -13.16
C ILE A 81 35.92 7.62 -13.19
N GLU A 82 35.49 7.14 -12.03
CA GLU A 82 34.28 6.30 -11.90
C GLU A 82 33.04 7.15 -12.23
N MET A 83 32.53 6.99 -13.45
CA MET A 83 31.38 7.73 -13.96
C MET A 83 30.07 7.14 -13.48
N ILE A 84 29.98 5.81 -13.52
CA ILE A 84 28.78 5.06 -13.20
C ILE A 84 29.18 3.89 -12.33
N LYS A 85 28.50 3.77 -11.19
CA LYS A 85 28.68 2.69 -10.23
C LYS A 85 27.40 1.88 -10.11
N ASN A 86 27.52 0.57 -9.98
CA ASN A 86 26.40 -0.36 -9.77
C ASN A 86 25.31 -0.27 -10.85
N ALA A 87 25.67 -0.03 -12.12
CA ALA A 87 24.71 -0.08 -13.22
C ALA A 87 24.15 -1.50 -13.38
N ASN A 88 22.90 -1.62 -13.81
CA ASN A 88 22.36 -2.87 -14.33
C ASN A 88 22.89 -3.06 -15.75
N VAL A 89 23.63 -4.14 -15.97
CA VAL A 89 24.10 -4.60 -17.28
C VAL A 89 23.23 -5.75 -17.74
N VAL A 90 22.73 -5.65 -18.96
CA VAL A 90 22.00 -6.74 -19.63
C VAL A 90 22.70 -7.13 -20.92
N LEU A 91 22.73 -8.43 -21.21
CA LEU A 91 23.15 -8.96 -22.50
C LEU A 91 21.94 -8.91 -23.44
N LEU A 92 22.05 -8.17 -24.54
CA LEU A 92 20.96 -7.97 -25.50
C LEU A 92 20.98 -9.07 -26.57
N GLU A 93 22.13 -9.23 -27.21
CA GLU A 93 22.32 -10.14 -28.34
C GLU A 93 23.80 -10.54 -28.46
N THR A 94 24.06 -11.72 -29.01
CA THR A 94 25.39 -12.10 -29.47
C THR A 94 25.35 -12.46 -30.96
N SER A 95 25.90 -11.59 -31.80
CA SER A 95 25.98 -11.77 -33.25
C SER A 95 27.44 -11.70 -33.71
N GLU A 96 27.85 -10.72 -34.52
CA GLU A 96 29.28 -10.46 -34.81
C GLU A 96 30.02 -9.95 -33.57
N THR A 97 29.31 -9.20 -32.72
CA THR A 97 29.79 -8.68 -31.43
C THR A 97 28.93 -9.19 -30.27
N ILE A 98 29.40 -9.02 -29.05
CA ILE A 98 28.59 -9.20 -27.83
C ILE A 98 27.96 -7.84 -27.53
N GLU A 99 26.64 -7.73 -27.65
CA GLU A 99 25.91 -6.48 -27.45
C GLU A 99 25.35 -6.40 -26.03
N VAL A 100 25.79 -5.41 -25.26
CA VAL A 100 25.32 -5.16 -23.90
C VAL A 100 24.80 -3.73 -23.74
N ALA A 101 23.95 -3.50 -22.75
CA ALA A 101 23.52 -2.15 -22.38
C ALA A 101 23.57 -1.94 -20.87
N LEU A 102 23.87 -0.69 -20.49
CA LEU A 102 23.87 -0.20 -19.11
C LEU A 102 22.56 0.55 -18.84
N THR A 103 21.99 0.36 -17.66
CA THR A 103 20.98 1.26 -17.08
C THR A 103 21.37 1.61 -15.65
N TRP A 104 21.24 2.88 -15.27
CA TRP A 104 21.56 3.34 -13.91
C TRP A 104 20.64 4.48 -13.50
N GLY A 105 20.67 4.79 -12.20
CA GLY A 105 19.75 5.76 -11.63
C GLY A 105 18.29 5.31 -11.69
N ASN A 106 17.98 4.02 -11.88
CA ASN A 106 16.67 3.52 -11.45
C ASN A 106 16.72 3.15 -9.98
N VAL A 107 15.59 3.40 -9.35
CA VAL A 107 15.31 2.97 -8.01
C VAL A 107 14.93 1.49 -8.06
N THR A 108 15.92 0.63 -7.76
CA THR A 108 15.81 -0.83 -7.51
C THR A 108 14.38 -1.30 -7.23
N ASN A 109 13.97 -0.82 -6.08
CA ASN A 109 12.80 -1.24 -5.35
C ASN A 109 11.53 -0.50 -5.78
N PHE A 110 11.66 0.66 -6.43
CA PHE A 110 10.49 1.38 -6.95
C PHE A 110 9.89 0.70 -8.18
N ALA A 111 10.70 -0.06 -8.92
CA ALA A 111 10.19 -0.89 -10.00
C ALA A 111 9.14 -1.90 -9.51
N GLY A 112 9.28 -2.44 -8.29
CA GLY A 112 8.25 -3.30 -7.69
C GLY A 112 6.97 -2.53 -7.38
N VAL A 113 7.08 -1.34 -6.79
CA VAL A 113 5.93 -0.45 -6.52
C VAL A 113 5.14 -0.13 -7.79
N VAL A 114 5.83 0.06 -8.91
CA VAL A 114 5.22 0.41 -10.20
C VAL A 114 4.62 -0.82 -10.91
N ASN A 115 5.34 -1.95 -10.92
CA ASN A 115 5.02 -3.08 -11.82
C ASN A 115 4.24 -4.22 -11.14
N ASP A 116 4.31 -4.37 -9.82
CA ASP A 116 3.67 -5.50 -9.13
C ASP A 116 2.15 -5.38 -9.10
N GLY A 117 1.60 -4.20 -9.42
CA GLY A 117 0.16 -3.97 -9.43
C GLY A 117 -0.50 -4.01 -8.05
N LYS A 118 0.29 -3.95 -6.96
CA LYS A 118 -0.20 -3.98 -5.58
C LYS A 118 -1.18 -2.84 -5.31
N LYS A 119 -2.26 -3.17 -4.60
CA LYS A 119 -3.30 -2.24 -4.15
C LYS A 119 -2.99 -1.73 -2.74
N LEU A 120 -3.70 -0.69 -2.31
CA LEU A 120 -3.61 -0.21 -0.93
C LEU A 120 -4.10 -1.27 0.07
N THR A 121 -5.07 -2.09 -0.32
CA THR A 121 -5.56 -3.24 0.47
C THR A 121 -4.54 -4.37 0.62
N ASP A 122 -3.47 -4.38 -0.19
CA ASP A 122 -2.37 -5.38 -0.13
C ASP A 122 -1.21 -4.92 0.76
N ILE A 123 -1.36 -3.78 1.45
CA ILE A 123 -0.38 -3.31 2.41
C ILE A 123 -0.26 -4.31 3.57
N THR A 124 0.97 -4.66 3.93
CA THR A 124 1.20 -5.50 5.09
C THR A 124 0.78 -4.76 6.36
N HIS A 125 -0.06 -5.41 7.16
CA HIS A 125 -0.57 -4.90 8.43
C HIS A 125 -0.48 -5.98 9.50
N GLY A 126 -0.55 -5.55 10.76
CA GLY A 126 -0.57 -6.43 11.91
C GLY A 126 -1.92 -6.40 12.62
N THR A 127 -1.86 -6.50 13.95
CA THR A 127 -3.03 -6.55 14.83
C THR A 127 -2.94 -5.57 16.01
N VAL A 128 -2.20 -4.47 15.84
CA VAL A 128 -1.99 -3.45 16.88
C VAL A 128 -3.11 -2.42 16.87
N GLU A 129 -3.75 -2.19 18.02
CA GLU A 129 -4.79 -1.17 18.17
C GLU A 129 -4.24 0.24 17.90
N GLY A 130 -5.00 1.05 17.15
CA GLY A 130 -4.63 2.40 16.75
C GLY A 130 -3.67 2.47 15.55
N VAL A 131 -3.08 1.34 15.15
CA VAL A 131 -2.19 1.24 13.97
C VAL A 131 -2.83 0.42 12.86
N ASP A 132 -3.31 -0.77 13.19
CA ASP A 132 -3.89 -1.72 12.23
C ASP A 132 -5.42 -1.80 12.33
N TRP A 133 -5.99 -1.46 13.48
CA TRP A 133 -7.43 -1.47 13.71
C TRP A 133 -7.85 -0.48 14.81
N VAL A 134 -9.12 -0.11 14.82
CA VAL A 134 -9.73 0.80 15.83
C VAL A 134 -11.13 0.31 16.18
N ILE A 135 -11.69 0.68 17.33
CA ILE A 135 -13.11 0.36 17.62
C ILE A 135 -14.01 1.36 16.87
N TRP A 136 -14.89 0.90 15.99
CA TRP A 136 -15.86 1.77 15.32
C TRP A 136 -17.14 1.88 16.16
N SER A 137 -17.18 2.91 17.00
CA SER A 137 -18.29 3.17 17.93
C SER A 137 -18.51 4.67 18.08
N ASN A 138 -19.62 5.07 18.69
CA ASN A 138 -19.86 6.46 19.04
C ASN A 138 -18.81 6.91 20.08
N LYS A 139 -17.92 7.81 19.67
CA LYS A 139 -16.82 8.32 20.51
C LYS A 139 -17.23 9.50 21.41
N GLY A 140 -18.48 9.97 21.31
CA GLY A 140 -18.99 11.15 22.00
C GLY A 140 -18.47 12.48 21.48
N SER A 141 -17.29 12.51 20.87
CA SER A 141 -16.68 13.69 20.24
C SER A 141 -15.88 13.32 18.99
N ASN A 142 -15.71 14.29 18.09
CA ASN A 142 -14.89 14.13 16.89
C ASN A 142 -13.40 14.22 17.23
N SER A 143 -12.58 13.50 16.46
CA SER A 143 -11.12 13.49 16.59
C SER A 143 -10.45 13.48 15.22
N ALA A 144 -9.12 13.50 15.17
CA ALA A 144 -8.40 13.31 13.91
C ALA A 144 -8.63 11.93 13.28
N GLN A 145 -8.92 10.90 14.11
CA GLN A 145 -9.20 9.54 13.65
C GLN A 145 -10.68 9.37 13.25
N PHE A 146 -11.59 10.09 13.89
CA PHE A 146 -13.03 10.11 13.61
C PHE A 146 -13.51 11.55 13.37
N PRO A 147 -13.09 12.19 12.26
CA PRO A 147 -13.42 13.57 11.98
C PRO A 147 -14.90 13.76 11.66
N LEU A 148 -15.40 14.96 11.89
CA LEU A 148 -16.73 15.38 11.46
C LEU A 148 -16.76 15.48 9.93
N ILE A 149 -17.46 14.55 9.30
CA ILE A 149 -17.76 14.47 7.88
C ILE A 149 -19.24 14.13 7.76
N ASP A 150 -19.95 14.80 6.86
CA ASP A 150 -21.36 14.49 6.62
C ASP A 150 -21.46 13.24 5.74
N TYR A 151 -21.82 12.11 6.35
CA TYR A 151 -21.98 10.83 5.66
C TYR A 151 -23.44 10.55 5.22
N GLY A 152 -24.37 11.49 5.43
CA GLY A 152 -25.79 11.33 5.08
C GLY A 152 -26.68 10.69 6.15
N PHE A 153 -26.16 10.28 7.30
CA PHE A 153 -26.96 9.77 8.42
C PHE A 153 -27.48 10.89 9.34
N ASN A 154 -28.60 10.64 10.02
CA ASN A 154 -29.21 11.60 10.95
C ASN A 154 -28.43 11.71 12.26
N SER A 155 -28.32 12.92 12.81
CA SER A 155 -27.68 13.12 14.11
C SER A 155 -28.39 12.33 15.21
N GLY A 156 -27.63 11.51 15.96
CA GLY A 156 -28.17 10.70 17.06
C GLY A 156 -28.62 9.29 16.67
N ASP A 157 -28.43 8.87 15.41
CA ASP A 157 -28.69 7.48 15.00
C ASP A 157 -27.86 6.48 15.86
N PRO A 158 -28.51 5.48 16.49
CA PRO A 158 -27.83 4.57 17.41
C PRO A 158 -26.95 3.52 16.72
N ASN A 159 -27.07 3.35 15.40
CA ASN A 159 -26.45 2.26 14.66
C ASN A 159 -25.24 2.69 13.81
N VAL A 160 -24.87 3.97 13.85
CA VAL A 160 -23.79 4.52 13.03
C VAL A 160 -23.05 5.65 13.73
N TRP A 161 -21.80 5.86 13.32
CA TRP A 161 -21.01 7.02 13.67
C TRP A 161 -20.10 7.39 12.50
N TYR A 162 -19.34 8.48 12.65
CA TYR A 162 -18.30 8.85 11.69
C TYR A 162 -17.34 7.68 11.46
N HIS A 163 -16.97 7.48 10.20
CA HIS A 163 -16.00 6.46 9.82
C HIS A 163 -14.57 6.85 10.20
N PRO A 164 -13.71 5.87 10.50
CA PRO A 164 -12.31 6.13 10.72
C PRO A 164 -11.63 6.65 9.44
N VAL A 165 -10.56 7.41 9.62
CA VAL A 165 -9.72 7.91 8.53
C VAL A 165 -8.25 7.59 8.80
N VAL A 166 -7.47 7.48 7.73
CA VAL A 166 -6.00 7.47 7.81
C VAL A 166 -5.43 8.68 7.11
N THR A 167 -4.22 9.10 7.52
CA THR A 167 -3.53 10.18 6.80
C THR A 167 -2.89 9.62 5.53
N VAL A 168 -2.76 10.45 4.50
CA VAL A 168 -1.99 10.12 3.29
C VAL A 168 -0.55 9.76 3.66
N LYS A 169 0.04 10.47 4.63
CA LYS A 169 1.39 10.19 5.13
C LYS A 169 1.52 8.76 5.67
N TRP A 170 0.53 8.29 6.43
CA TRP A 170 0.54 6.92 6.97
C TRP A 170 0.56 5.87 5.85
N ILE A 171 -0.23 6.06 4.79
CA ILE A 171 -0.24 5.16 3.63
C ILE A 171 1.12 5.19 2.92
N LEU A 172 1.68 6.38 2.67
CA LEU A 172 3.00 6.53 2.05
C LEU A 172 4.08 5.82 2.89
N ASP A 173 4.07 5.99 4.21
CA ASP A 173 5.02 5.33 5.11
C ASP A 173 4.91 3.80 5.06
N LYS A 174 3.70 3.26 4.98
CA LYS A 174 3.50 1.82 4.83
C LYS A 174 4.01 1.29 3.49
N ILE A 175 3.82 2.04 2.40
CA ILE A 175 4.39 1.68 1.09
C ILE A 175 5.93 1.73 1.15
N GLN A 176 6.51 2.74 1.80
CA GLN A 176 7.96 2.86 1.98
C GLN A 176 8.53 1.70 2.81
N GLU A 177 7.89 1.36 3.93
CA GLU A 177 8.27 0.24 4.81
C GLU A 177 8.25 -1.09 4.05
N GLN A 178 7.20 -1.35 3.28
CA GLN A 178 7.03 -2.61 2.54
C GLN A 178 7.99 -2.73 1.33
N SER A 179 8.25 -1.62 0.64
CA SER A 179 9.06 -1.61 -0.58
C SER A 179 10.55 -1.38 -0.32
N GLY A 180 10.93 -0.77 0.80
CA GLY A 180 12.28 -0.28 1.04
C GLY A 180 12.64 0.94 0.17
N VAL A 181 11.65 1.65 -0.40
CA VAL A 181 11.83 2.91 -1.13
C VAL A 181 11.67 4.08 -0.17
N THR A 182 12.46 5.14 -0.36
CA THR A 182 12.32 6.40 0.38
C THR A 182 11.66 7.46 -0.50
N PHE A 183 10.59 8.09 -0.02
CA PHE A 183 9.96 9.23 -0.70
C PHE A 183 10.38 10.55 -0.06
N ASN A 184 11.18 11.33 -0.79
CA ASN A 184 11.73 12.60 -0.33
C ASN A 184 10.86 13.75 -0.84
N PHE A 185 9.81 14.07 -0.08
CA PHE A 185 8.92 15.21 -0.35
C PHE A 185 9.51 16.54 0.19
N PRO A 186 9.29 17.67 -0.50
CA PRO A 186 9.64 18.99 0.02
C PRO A 186 8.91 19.31 1.34
N SER A 187 9.59 19.95 2.27
CA SER A 187 9.07 20.23 3.61
C SER A 187 7.84 21.13 3.62
N ASP A 188 7.76 22.09 2.70
CA ASP A 188 6.61 22.96 2.50
C ASP A 188 5.37 22.17 2.05
N LYS A 189 5.54 21.19 1.14
CA LYS A 189 4.44 20.35 0.65
C LYS A 189 3.99 19.30 1.67
N LEU A 190 4.91 18.81 2.52
CA LEU A 190 4.58 17.89 3.60
C LEU A 190 3.53 18.47 4.57
N THR A 191 3.48 19.80 4.75
CA THR A 191 2.46 20.43 5.60
C THR A 191 1.03 20.16 5.12
N VAL A 192 0.82 20.11 3.81
CA VAL A 192 -0.48 19.80 3.20
C VAL A 192 -0.70 18.29 3.18
N ILE A 193 0.30 17.50 2.76
CA ILE A 193 0.20 16.03 2.71
C ILE A 193 -0.15 15.44 4.08
N ASN A 194 0.43 15.97 5.17
CA ASN A 194 0.14 15.50 6.53
C ASN A 194 -1.30 15.81 6.98
N LYS A 195 -1.96 16.80 6.36
CA LYS A 195 -3.37 17.11 6.59
C LYS A 195 -4.30 16.34 5.67
N MET A 196 -3.81 15.76 4.57
CA MET A 196 -4.63 14.96 3.69
C MET A 196 -5.01 13.64 4.37
N ILE A 197 -6.29 13.31 4.34
CA ILE A 197 -6.87 12.12 4.95
C ILE A 197 -7.69 11.33 3.93
N ILE A 198 -7.71 10.01 4.10
CA ILE A 198 -8.50 9.06 3.33
C ILE A 198 -9.56 8.47 4.27
N PRO A 199 -10.84 8.82 4.08
CA PRO A 199 -11.93 8.15 4.76
C PRO A 199 -12.02 6.67 4.38
N LEU A 200 -12.19 5.81 5.37
CA LEU A 200 -12.38 4.38 5.16
C LEU A 200 -13.88 4.14 4.94
N LEU A 201 -14.28 3.98 3.68
CA LEU A 201 -15.70 4.02 3.28
C LEU A 201 -16.33 2.64 3.14
N THR A 202 -15.60 1.56 3.46
CA THR A 202 -16.09 0.17 3.46
C THR A 202 -16.21 -0.35 4.89
N ARG A 203 -16.79 -1.55 5.05
CA ARG A 203 -16.90 -2.26 6.35
C ARG A 203 -16.35 -3.68 6.27
N ASN A 204 -15.33 -3.88 5.45
CA ASN A 204 -14.67 -5.17 5.29
C ASN A 204 -14.08 -5.65 6.61
N ASP A 205 -14.12 -6.96 6.76
CA ASP A 205 -13.63 -7.67 7.92
C ASP A 205 -12.15 -8.11 7.78
N SER A 206 -11.57 -8.68 8.83
CA SER A 206 -10.20 -9.23 8.84
C SER A 206 -10.12 -10.54 9.62
N GLU A 207 -9.94 -11.65 8.89
CA GLU A 207 -9.72 -12.97 9.48
C GLU A 207 -8.46 -13.01 10.37
N GLU A 208 -7.40 -12.28 9.97
CA GLU A 208 -6.18 -12.16 10.76
C GLU A 208 -6.45 -11.49 12.12
N LEU A 209 -7.23 -10.41 12.11
CA LEU A 209 -7.62 -9.71 13.33
C LEU A 209 -8.47 -10.59 14.24
N TYR A 210 -9.45 -11.31 13.70
CA TYR A 210 -10.27 -12.22 14.49
C TYR A 210 -9.52 -13.39 15.08
N SER A 211 -8.64 -14.01 14.30
CA SER A 211 -7.81 -15.11 14.76
C SER A 211 -6.91 -14.69 15.93
N LYS A 212 -6.52 -13.41 15.98
CA LYS A 212 -5.77 -12.82 17.09
C LYS A 212 -6.61 -12.60 18.35
N TYR A 213 -7.89 -12.26 18.20
CA TYR A 213 -8.81 -11.95 19.30
C TYR A 213 -9.97 -12.94 19.36
N PRO A 214 -9.70 -14.21 19.76
CA PRO A 214 -10.75 -15.22 19.89
C PRO A 214 -11.79 -14.83 20.95
N ILE A 215 -13.00 -15.36 20.81
CA ILE A 215 -14.04 -15.24 21.82
C ILE A 215 -13.65 -16.15 22.98
N ASN A 216 -13.41 -15.56 24.14
CA ASN A 216 -13.09 -16.31 25.34
C ASN A 216 -14.38 -16.80 26.01
N LEU A 217 -14.48 -18.11 26.22
CA LEU A 217 -15.58 -18.78 26.90
C LEU A 217 -15.03 -19.42 28.19
N VAL A 218 -15.46 -18.90 29.35
CA VAL A 218 -15.06 -19.41 30.66
C VAL A 218 -16.27 -19.96 31.42
N GLY A 219 -16.06 -20.93 32.30
CA GLY A 219 -17.15 -21.35 33.16
C GLY A 219 -16.70 -22.11 34.38
N THR A 220 -17.46 -21.93 35.45
CA THR A 220 -17.27 -22.65 36.70
C THR A 220 -18.52 -23.44 37.08
N GLY A 221 -18.31 -24.58 37.73
CA GLY A 221 -19.38 -25.45 38.21
C GLY A 221 -20.07 -26.25 37.10
N ILE A 222 -21.17 -26.90 37.47
CA ILE A 222 -21.98 -27.73 36.58
C ILE A 222 -23.35 -27.09 36.35
N GLY A 223 -24.07 -27.53 35.32
CA GLY A 223 -25.44 -27.12 35.04
C GLY A 223 -26.39 -27.42 36.20
N ARG A 224 -27.48 -26.66 36.31
CA ARG A 224 -28.54 -26.91 37.29
C ARG A 224 -29.53 -27.95 36.77
N ASP A 225 -30.32 -28.52 37.68
CA ASP A 225 -31.33 -29.53 37.36
C ASP A 225 -30.76 -30.79 36.67
N ASN A 226 -29.51 -31.18 36.97
CA ASN A 226 -28.92 -32.43 36.47
C ASN A 226 -29.74 -33.65 36.97
N ARG A 227 -30.63 -34.17 36.13
CA ARG A 227 -31.51 -35.32 36.47
C ARG A 227 -30.93 -36.67 36.05
N VAL A 228 -29.73 -36.69 35.49
CA VAL A 228 -29.09 -37.88 34.92
C VAL A 228 -27.78 -38.16 35.65
N VAL A 229 -27.65 -39.37 36.16
CA VAL A 229 -26.54 -39.79 37.04
C VAL A 229 -25.22 -40.06 36.29
N ASN A 230 -25.24 -40.20 34.97
CA ASN A 230 -24.07 -40.43 34.12
C ASN A 230 -23.67 -39.22 33.25
N TYR A 231 -24.28 -38.05 33.49
CA TYR A 231 -24.04 -36.83 32.73
C TYR A 231 -23.99 -35.60 33.65
N PHE A 232 -22.99 -34.75 33.46
CA PHE A 232 -23.00 -33.39 33.98
C PHE A 232 -22.84 -32.38 32.85
N GLY A 233 -23.80 -31.46 32.74
CA GLY A 233 -23.64 -30.30 31.88
C GLY A 233 -22.56 -29.37 32.44
N LEU A 234 -21.67 -28.86 31.59
CA LEU A 234 -20.60 -27.95 32.01
C LEU A 234 -20.96 -26.53 31.56
N ASN A 235 -20.93 -25.58 32.50
CA ASN A 235 -21.27 -24.19 32.19
C ASN A 235 -20.16 -23.55 31.35
N ILE A 236 -20.55 -22.78 30.34
CA ILE A 236 -19.70 -21.84 29.61
C ILE A 236 -20.38 -20.48 29.50
N ASN A 237 -19.64 -19.42 29.80
CA ASN A 237 -20.08 -18.04 29.74
C ASN A 237 -19.11 -17.25 28.87
N PHE A 238 -19.66 -16.31 28.12
CA PHE A 238 -18.90 -15.33 27.39
C PHE A 238 -18.08 -14.46 28.35
N ASN A 239 -16.79 -14.37 28.08
CA ASN A 239 -15.82 -13.55 28.81
C ASN A 239 -14.94 -12.77 27.83
N GLY A 240 -15.58 -12.19 26.81
CA GLY A 240 -14.95 -11.29 25.86
C GLY A 240 -15.22 -9.82 26.17
N ASP A 241 -14.70 -8.95 25.32
CA ASP A 241 -14.94 -7.51 25.37
C ASP A 241 -16.22 -7.09 24.62
N ASP A 242 -16.63 -5.83 24.75
CA ASP A 242 -17.87 -5.33 24.14
C ASP A 242 -17.89 -5.41 22.60
N THR A 243 -16.72 -5.42 21.95
CA THR A 243 -16.59 -5.52 20.49
C THR A 243 -16.92 -6.93 19.97
N GLN A 244 -17.09 -7.90 20.87
CA GLN A 244 -17.39 -9.29 20.53
C GLN A 244 -18.85 -9.69 20.77
N ARG A 245 -19.68 -8.80 21.33
CA ARG A 245 -21.08 -9.11 21.70
C ARG A 245 -21.98 -9.41 20.50
N LYS A 246 -21.59 -8.98 19.30
CA LYS A 246 -22.35 -9.21 18.07
C LYS A 246 -22.14 -10.61 17.49
N TYR A 247 -21.15 -11.36 17.96
CA TYR A 247 -20.88 -12.73 17.50
C TYR A 247 -21.76 -13.78 18.16
N GLY A 248 -22.33 -13.47 19.32
CA GLY A 248 -23.12 -14.42 20.08
C GLY A 248 -23.30 -14.00 21.53
N GLU A 249 -24.06 -14.78 22.28
CA GLU A 249 -24.40 -14.49 23.66
C GLU A 249 -24.47 -15.75 24.53
N THR A 250 -24.36 -15.55 25.84
CA THR A 250 -24.58 -16.63 26.80
C THR A 250 -26.05 -16.76 27.14
N ILE A 251 -26.58 -17.98 27.03
CA ILE A 251 -27.97 -18.31 27.33
C ILE A 251 -28.07 -19.43 28.37
N ASP A 252 -29.20 -19.49 29.06
CA ASP A 252 -29.63 -20.72 29.73
C ASP A 252 -30.18 -21.69 28.68
N TYR A 253 -29.57 -22.86 28.54
CA TYR A 253 -29.92 -23.84 27.53
C TYR A 253 -30.20 -25.21 28.15
N GLN A 254 -31.31 -25.84 27.74
CA GLN A 254 -31.66 -27.19 28.15
C GLN A 254 -30.90 -28.19 27.29
N GLN A 255 -29.79 -28.72 27.82
CA GLN A 255 -29.02 -29.77 27.18
C GLN A 255 -29.28 -31.11 27.85
N GLN A 256 -29.82 -32.05 27.08
CA GLN A 256 -30.38 -33.30 27.59
C GLN A 256 -31.36 -33.06 28.75
N ASN A 257 -30.93 -33.37 29.98
CA ASN A 257 -31.70 -33.23 31.21
C ASN A 257 -30.98 -32.32 32.22
N SER A 258 -30.23 -31.33 31.72
CA SER A 258 -29.50 -30.32 32.49
C SER A 258 -29.74 -28.95 31.90
N THR A 259 -29.87 -27.94 32.75
CA THR A 259 -29.82 -26.55 32.32
C THR A 259 -28.39 -26.04 32.46
N VAL A 260 -27.74 -25.76 31.34
CA VAL A 260 -26.36 -25.27 31.30
C VAL A 260 -26.31 -23.82 30.82
N LYS A 261 -25.26 -23.11 31.24
CA LYS A 261 -24.82 -21.92 30.50
C LYS A 261 -24.16 -22.37 29.21
N ALA A 262 -24.71 -21.92 28.08
CA ALA A 262 -24.26 -22.26 26.74
C ALA A 262 -24.01 -20.98 25.93
N TYR A 263 -23.32 -21.10 24.80
CA TYR A 263 -23.06 -19.97 23.92
C TYR A 263 -23.86 -20.11 22.61
N ARG A 264 -24.73 -19.14 22.33
CA ARG A 264 -25.51 -19.07 21.09
C ARG A 264 -24.79 -18.17 20.10
N ILE A 265 -24.54 -18.69 18.91
CA ILE A 265 -23.83 -18.00 17.83
C ILE A 265 -24.82 -17.13 17.04
N SER A 266 -24.41 -15.94 16.64
CA SER A 266 -25.29 -14.96 15.97
C SER A 266 -25.19 -14.94 14.44
N TYR A 267 -24.21 -15.61 13.83
CA TYR A 267 -24.01 -15.62 12.39
C TYR A 267 -23.39 -16.94 11.89
N ASP A 268 -23.47 -17.17 10.58
CA ASP A 268 -22.91 -18.36 9.95
C ASP A 268 -21.37 -18.30 9.96
N SER A 269 -20.73 -19.42 10.27
CA SER A 269 -19.28 -19.58 10.23
C SER A 269 -18.90 -20.96 9.72
N ASP A 270 -18.26 -20.99 8.56
CA ASP A 270 -17.90 -22.22 7.82
C ASP A 270 -16.62 -22.88 8.33
N LYS A 271 -15.89 -22.23 9.25
CA LYS A 271 -14.63 -22.73 9.80
C LYS A 271 -14.41 -22.26 11.23
N SER A 272 -15.32 -22.63 12.11
CA SER A 272 -15.20 -22.35 13.55
C SER A 272 -14.18 -23.28 14.18
N HIS A 273 -13.31 -22.76 15.05
CA HIS A 273 -12.30 -23.53 15.79
C HIS A 273 -12.42 -23.25 17.27
N ILE A 274 -12.68 -24.27 18.08
CA ILE A 274 -12.67 -24.16 19.54
C ILE A 274 -11.49 -24.92 20.12
N LYS A 275 -10.74 -24.26 21.00
CA LYS A 275 -9.61 -24.88 21.69
C LYS A 275 -9.46 -24.40 23.12
N GLY A 276 -8.95 -25.25 23.99
CA GLY A 276 -8.61 -24.86 25.36
C GLY A 276 -8.74 -26.02 26.33
N THR A 277 -8.95 -25.71 27.60
CA THR A 277 -8.93 -26.71 28.67
C THR A 277 -10.23 -26.77 29.44
N VAL A 278 -10.56 -27.98 29.87
CA VAL A 278 -11.65 -28.24 30.81
C VAL A 278 -11.07 -29.05 31.95
N MET A 279 -11.21 -28.55 33.17
CA MET A 279 -10.92 -29.28 34.40
C MET A 279 -12.24 -29.62 35.07
N THR A 280 -12.40 -30.86 35.50
CA THR A 280 -13.59 -31.31 36.21
C THR A 280 -13.19 -31.90 37.56
N VAL A 281 -14.06 -31.74 38.55
CA VAL A 281 -13.97 -32.39 39.84
C VAL A 281 -15.29 -33.07 40.10
N PHE A 282 -15.28 -34.32 40.54
CA PHE A 282 -16.49 -35.05 40.90
C PHE A 282 -16.19 -36.23 41.81
N ARG A 283 -17.20 -36.74 42.52
CA ARG A 283 -17.07 -38.01 43.25
C ARG A 283 -17.61 -39.19 42.46
N SER A 284 -16.86 -40.30 42.44
CA SER A 284 -17.36 -41.59 41.95
C SER A 284 -16.55 -42.75 42.50
N THR A 285 -17.24 -43.88 42.74
CA THR A 285 -16.65 -45.19 43.04
C THR A 285 -16.83 -46.21 41.91
N THR A 286 -17.53 -45.85 40.83
CA THR A 286 -17.95 -46.78 39.77
C THR A 286 -17.45 -46.42 38.37
N ILE A 287 -16.96 -45.20 38.19
CA ILE A 287 -16.46 -44.72 36.91
C ILE A 287 -15.06 -45.30 36.63
N SER A 288 -14.86 -45.71 35.37
CA SER A 288 -13.53 -45.98 34.82
C SER A 288 -13.11 -44.81 33.94
N ILE A 289 -11.85 -44.38 34.09
CA ILE A 289 -11.28 -43.26 33.34
C ILE A 289 -11.30 -43.49 31.82
N ASP A 290 -11.28 -44.75 31.37
CA ASP A 290 -11.26 -45.11 29.95
C ASP A 290 -12.56 -44.76 29.22
N TYR A 291 -13.66 -44.58 29.96
CA TYR A 291 -15.00 -44.29 29.44
C TYR A 291 -15.44 -42.84 29.69
N LEU A 292 -14.71 -42.12 30.55
CA LEU A 292 -15.02 -40.72 30.87
C LEU A 292 -14.66 -39.83 29.69
N THR A 293 -15.56 -38.95 29.28
CA THR A 293 -15.33 -38.03 28.17
C THR A 293 -15.95 -36.66 28.44
N VAL A 294 -15.37 -35.62 27.84
CA VAL A 294 -16.07 -34.35 27.59
C VAL A 294 -16.58 -34.38 26.17
N GLU A 295 -17.83 -34.02 25.97
CA GLU A 295 -18.43 -33.86 24.65
C GLU A 295 -18.77 -32.40 24.38
N LEU A 296 -18.44 -31.95 23.17
CA LEU A 296 -18.92 -30.70 22.61
C LEU A 296 -20.19 -30.97 21.83
N TRP A 297 -21.24 -30.26 22.21
CA TRP A 297 -22.56 -30.37 21.61
C TRP A 297 -22.86 -29.10 20.83
N MET A 298 -23.46 -29.28 19.66
CA MET A 298 -24.11 -28.23 18.91
C MET A 298 -25.59 -28.55 18.83
N ASP A 299 -26.39 -27.65 19.38
CA ASP A 299 -27.81 -27.85 19.66
C ASP A 299 -28.03 -29.14 20.46
N ARG A 300 -28.55 -30.21 19.85
CA ARG A 300 -28.79 -31.52 20.51
C ARG A 300 -27.88 -32.62 19.99
N THR A 301 -26.90 -32.29 19.16
CA THR A 301 -26.02 -33.26 18.51
C THR A 301 -24.61 -33.14 19.07
N SER A 302 -24.03 -34.26 19.49
CA SER A 302 -22.62 -34.33 19.89
C SER A 302 -21.76 -34.26 18.64
N ILE A 303 -20.89 -33.26 18.55
CA ILE A 303 -20.04 -33.01 17.37
C ILE A 303 -18.58 -33.39 17.59
N ALA A 304 -18.15 -33.49 18.85
CA ALA A 304 -16.81 -33.96 19.19
C ALA A 304 -16.76 -34.55 20.60
N THR A 305 -15.85 -35.51 20.80
CA THR A 305 -15.63 -36.20 22.08
C THR A 305 -14.16 -36.17 22.43
N PHE A 306 -13.85 -35.77 23.67
CA PHE A 306 -12.50 -35.57 24.18
C PHE A 306 -12.24 -36.49 25.36
N ARG A 307 -11.09 -37.17 25.34
CA ARG A 307 -10.67 -38.07 26.42
C ARG A 307 -9.82 -37.32 27.46
N PRO A 308 -9.76 -37.82 28.70
CA PRO A 308 -8.88 -37.29 29.74
C PRO A 308 -7.41 -37.26 29.30
N ILE A 309 -6.72 -36.16 29.57
CA ILE A 309 -5.26 -36.04 29.39
C ILE A 309 -4.52 -36.12 30.72
N SER A 310 -5.20 -35.88 31.82
CA SER A 310 -4.66 -35.96 33.17
C SER A 310 -5.77 -36.31 34.16
N TYR A 311 -5.43 -37.05 35.21
CA TYR A 311 -6.36 -37.27 36.30
C TYR A 311 -5.62 -37.53 37.62
N GLN A 312 -6.27 -37.19 38.71
CA GLN A 312 -5.88 -37.54 40.08
C GLN A 312 -7.10 -38.06 40.83
N VAL A 313 -6.91 -39.12 41.62
CA VAL A 313 -7.97 -39.71 42.43
C VAL A 313 -7.51 -39.73 43.88
N ASN A 314 -8.26 -39.09 44.77
CA ASN A 314 -8.07 -39.17 46.21
C ASN A 314 -9.33 -39.76 46.85
N ASN A 315 -9.24 -41.02 47.29
CA ASN A 315 -10.37 -41.87 47.66
C ASN A 315 -11.37 -42.03 46.50
N ASN A 316 -12.48 -41.30 46.54
CA ASN A 316 -13.49 -41.28 45.49
C ASN A 316 -13.64 -39.89 44.83
N LEU A 317 -12.79 -38.91 45.18
CA LEU A 317 -12.77 -37.60 44.55
C LEU A 317 -11.82 -37.62 43.36
N TRP A 318 -12.36 -37.36 42.18
CA TRP A 318 -11.65 -37.30 40.92
C TRP A 318 -11.43 -35.85 40.53
N THR A 319 -10.21 -35.53 40.09
CA THR A 319 -9.88 -34.29 39.39
C THR A 319 -9.35 -34.68 38.02
N VAL A 320 -10.02 -34.28 36.95
CA VAL A 320 -9.72 -34.74 35.58
C VAL A 320 -9.60 -33.55 34.64
N GLY A 321 -8.51 -33.52 33.87
CA GLY A 321 -8.24 -32.52 32.85
C GLY A 321 -8.44 -33.04 31.43
N PHE A 322 -8.97 -32.17 30.57
CA PHE A 322 -9.24 -32.42 29.16
C PHE A 322 -8.62 -31.29 28.33
N ASN A 323 -8.08 -31.65 27.16
CA ASN A 323 -7.74 -30.69 26.12
C ASN A 323 -8.82 -30.76 25.04
N ILE A 324 -9.43 -29.61 24.77
CA ILE A 324 -10.46 -29.44 23.74
C ILE A 324 -9.77 -28.83 22.53
N ASP A 325 -9.95 -29.44 21.37
CA ASP A 325 -9.48 -28.93 20.09
C ASP A 325 -10.34 -29.53 18.98
N CYS A 326 -11.22 -28.71 18.38
CA CYS A 326 -12.14 -29.16 17.35
C CYS A 326 -12.50 -28.02 16.38
N THR A 327 -12.51 -28.35 15.09
CA THR A 327 -13.03 -27.49 14.02
C THR A 327 -14.41 -27.98 13.58
N PHE A 328 -15.35 -27.07 13.38
CA PHE A 328 -16.74 -27.36 13.00
C PHE A 328 -17.37 -26.17 12.27
N ASN A 329 -18.49 -26.42 11.59
CA ASN A 329 -19.28 -25.38 10.93
C ASN A 329 -20.48 -25.04 11.81
N THR A 330 -20.91 -23.79 11.76
CA THR A 330 -22.02 -23.29 12.57
C THR A 330 -22.91 -22.37 11.76
N SER A 331 -24.21 -22.43 12.01
CA SER A 331 -25.19 -21.47 11.49
C SER A 331 -25.67 -20.51 12.57
N ALA A 332 -26.17 -19.35 12.15
CA ALA A 332 -26.80 -18.36 13.00
C ALA A 332 -27.91 -18.99 13.86
N GLY A 333 -27.88 -18.71 15.16
CA GLY A 333 -28.82 -19.23 16.15
C GLY A 333 -28.44 -20.57 16.78
N GLN A 334 -27.46 -21.29 16.23
CA GLN A 334 -27.00 -22.55 16.83
C GLN A 334 -26.31 -22.31 18.17
N THR A 335 -26.47 -23.28 19.08
CA THR A 335 -25.96 -23.18 20.45
C THR A 335 -24.89 -24.24 20.71
N ILE A 336 -23.70 -23.81 21.15
CA ILE A 336 -22.65 -24.71 21.62
C ILE A 336 -22.73 -24.91 23.12
N SER A 337 -22.58 -26.15 23.58
CA SER A 337 -22.54 -26.50 25.00
C SER A 337 -21.61 -27.69 25.27
N LEU A 338 -21.24 -27.89 26.53
CA LEU A 338 -20.34 -28.95 26.95
C LEU A 338 -21.03 -29.90 27.93
N GLY A 339 -20.67 -31.17 27.87
CA GLY A 339 -21.10 -32.17 28.83
C GLY A 339 -19.99 -33.14 29.21
N LEU A 340 -19.89 -33.47 30.48
CA LEU A 340 -19.07 -34.56 31.00
C LEU A 340 -19.92 -35.84 31.05
N LEU A 341 -19.50 -36.87 30.35
CA LEU A 341 -20.15 -38.17 30.32
C LEU A 341 -19.27 -39.20 31.01
N SER A 342 -19.86 -39.99 31.91
CA SER A 342 -19.12 -41.07 32.57
C SER A 342 -18.86 -42.27 31.65
N GLY A 343 -19.71 -42.45 30.63
CA GLY A 343 -19.75 -43.60 29.71
C GLY A 343 -20.17 -44.91 30.39
N ARG A 344 -19.53 -45.25 31.51
CA ARG A 344 -19.83 -46.37 32.39
C ARG A 344 -19.74 -45.95 33.85
N GLY A 345 -20.71 -46.38 34.66
CA GLY A 345 -20.82 -45.97 36.06
C GLY A 345 -21.50 -44.61 36.21
N TYR A 346 -21.55 -44.12 37.45
CA TYR A 346 -22.35 -42.96 37.82
C TYR A 346 -21.56 -41.98 38.69
N PHE A 347 -21.91 -40.69 38.58
CA PHE A 347 -21.46 -39.65 39.49
C PHE A 347 -22.19 -39.77 40.83
N SER A 348 -21.47 -39.67 41.95
CA SER A 348 -22.01 -39.96 43.28
C SER A 348 -22.74 -38.78 43.93
N SER A 349 -22.40 -37.53 43.59
CA SER A 349 -23.08 -36.34 44.10
C SER A 349 -22.86 -35.15 43.18
N ALA A 350 -23.90 -34.33 43.01
CA ALA A 350 -23.80 -33.03 42.34
C ALA A 350 -23.20 -31.93 43.24
N SER A 351 -23.25 -32.09 44.58
CA SER A 351 -22.72 -31.08 45.52
C SER A 351 -21.20 -30.90 45.44
N ASP A 352 -20.52 -31.99 45.07
CA ASP A 352 -19.06 -32.07 45.02
C ASP A 352 -18.56 -31.99 43.57
N ALA A 353 -19.47 -31.81 42.62
CA ALA A 353 -19.18 -31.71 41.21
C ALA A 353 -18.89 -30.26 40.83
N GLY A 354 -17.75 -30.05 40.18
CA GLY A 354 -17.29 -28.75 39.73
C GLY A 354 -16.64 -28.85 38.37
N SER A 355 -16.61 -27.73 37.65
CA SER A 355 -15.78 -27.58 36.47
C SER A 355 -15.07 -26.24 36.49
N ASN A 356 -13.97 -26.17 35.77
CA ASN A 356 -13.30 -24.94 35.38
C ASN A 356 -12.97 -25.07 33.90
N THR A 357 -13.66 -24.30 33.07
CA THR A 357 -13.56 -24.30 31.62
C THR A 357 -12.91 -23.00 31.17
N ASN A 358 -11.95 -23.09 30.25
CA ASN A 358 -11.34 -21.95 29.58
C ASN A 358 -11.08 -22.31 28.11
N LEU A 359 -11.93 -21.78 27.23
CA LEU A 359 -11.92 -22.07 25.81
C LEU A 359 -11.80 -20.77 25.01
N ASN A 360 -11.09 -20.86 23.88
CA ASN A 360 -11.03 -19.85 22.85
C ASN A 360 -11.82 -20.37 21.65
N LEU A 361 -12.86 -19.64 21.27
CA LEU A 361 -13.64 -19.86 20.06
C LEU A 361 -13.22 -18.85 19.00
N ILE A 362 -12.71 -19.35 17.88
CA ILE A 362 -12.45 -18.56 16.67
C ILE A 362 -13.59 -18.86 15.70
N LEU A 363 -14.19 -17.80 15.16
CA LEU A 363 -15.19 -17.88 14.11
C LEU A 363 -14.59 -17.35 12.82
N SER A 364 -15.06 -17.86 11.68
CA SER A 364 -14.67 -17.33 10.37
C SER A 364 -15.24 -15.92 10.16
N ALA A 365 -14.63 -15.17 9.24
CA ALA A 365 -15.00 -13.78 8.98
C ALA A 365 -16.44 -13.66 8.45
N ARG A 366 -17.18 -12.66 8.90
CA ARG A 366 -18.58 -12.42 8.47
C ARG A 366 -18.63 -11.70 7.12
N GLY A 367 -17.49 -11.26 6.60
CA GLY A 367 -17.37 -10.44 5.39
C GLY A 367 -17.49 -8.96 5.71
N GLU A 368 -18.49 -8.57 6.51
CA GLU A 368 -18.65 -7.19 7.01
C GLU A 368 -18.71 -7.08 8.53
N ILE A 369 -18.07 -6.04 9.07
CA ILE A 369 -18.14 -5.65 10.48
C ILE A 369 -19.43 -4.87 10.79
N SER A 370 -19.84 -4.93 12.05
CA SER A 370 -20.98 -4.21 12.61
C SER A 370 -20.52 -3.03 13.46
N PHE A 371 -21.41 -2.06 13.63
CA PHE A 371 -21.17 -0.95 14.55
C PHE A 371 -20.91 -1.46 15.97
N GLY A 372 -19.85 -0.94 16.60
CA GLY A 372 -19.33 -1.35 17.91
C GLY A 372 -18.16 -2.35 17.84
N GLU A 373 -17.86 -2.93 16.67
CA GLU A 373 -16.80 -3.93 16.52
C GLU A 373 -15.41 -3.32 16.25
N LYS A 374 -14.39 -4.18 16.22
CA LYS A 374 -13.03 -3.82 15.80
C LYS A 374 -13.02 -3.61 14.28
N PHE A 375 -12.63 -2.41 13.84
CA PHE A 375 -12.56 -1.96 12.46
C PHE A 375 -11.12 -2.08 11.93
N PRO A 376 -10.82 -3.02 11.03
CA PRO A 376 -9.49 -3.18 10.46
C PRO A 376 -9.21 -2.10 9.41
N ILE A 377 -8.04 -1.46 9.47
CA ILE A 377 -7.71 -0.28 8.65
C ILE A 377 -7.40 -0.68 7.21
N VAL A 378 -6.42 -1.57 6.98
CA VAL A 378 -5.97 -1.92 5.63
C VAL A 378 -7.06 -2.59 4.77
N PRO A 379 -7.84 -3.57 5.29
CA PRO A 379 -8.96 -4.15 4.53
C PRO A 379 -10.00 -3.13 4.08
N ASN A 380 -10.04 -1.95 4.73
CA ASN A 380 -10.96 -0.87 4.41
C ASN A 380 -10.33 0.33 3.70
N LEU A 381 -9.06 0.20 3.27
CA LEU A 381 -8.46 1.15 2.34
C LEU A 381 -9.13 1.04 0.97
N PRO A 382 -9.16 2.14 0.19
CA PRO A 382 -9.77 2.11 -1.12
C PRO A 382 -8.99 1.19 -2.08
N ASP A 383 -9.74 0.51 -2.95
CA ASP A 383 -9.17 -0.35 -3.99
C ASP A 383 -8.48 0.46 -5.11
N ILE A 384 -7.29 0.96 -4.80
CA ILE A 384 -6.44 1.80 -5.66
C ILE A 384 -5.05 1.18 -5.69
N LYS A 385 -4.39 1.17 -6.84
CA LYS A 385 -2.98 0.74 -6.93
C LYS A 385 -2.07 1.69 -6.15
N GLN A 386 -1.07 1.15 -5.46
CA GLN A 386 -0.10 1.95 -4.70
C GLN A 386 0.56 3.05 -5.56
N ILE A 387 0.93 2.72 -6.81
CA ILE A 387 1.50 3.69 -7.75
C ILE A 387 0.51 4.80 -8.16
N ASP A 388 -0.76 4.47 -8.37
CA ASP A 388 -1.79 5.45 -8.74
C ASP A 388 -2.11 6.38 -7.56
N PHE A 389 -2.03 5.86 -6.33
CA PHE A 389 -2.12 6.67 -5.12
C PHE A 389 -0.95 7.67 -5.01
N ILE A 390 0.30 7.23 -5.19
CA ILE A 390 1.48 8.10 -5.15
C ILE A 390 1.39 9.19 -6.23
N LYS A 391 0.98 8.81 -7.46
CA LYS A 391 0.71 9.75 -8.56
C LYS A 391 -0.32 10.80 -8.19
N ALA A 392 -1.44 10.37 -7.62
CA ALA A 392 -2.52 11.27 -7.22
C ALA A 392 -2.02 12.31 -6.22
N VAL A 393 -1.33 11.87 -5.18
CA VAL A 393 -0.76 12.77 -4.16
C VAL A 393 0.25 13.73 -4.78
N ALA A 394 1.23 13.23 -5.53
CA ALA A 394 2.25 14.07 -6.17
C ALA A 394 1.64 15.11 -7.12
N SER A 395 0.62 14.73 -7.88
CA SER A 395 -0.12 15.62 -8.77
C SER A 395 -0.87 16.69 -8.00
N MET A 396 -1.60 16.32 -6.94
CA MET A 396 -2.36 17.31 -6.16
C MET A 396 -1.47 18.38 -5.53
N VAL A 397 -0.20 18.08 -5.24
CA VAL A 397 0.78 19.07 -4.73
C VAL A 397 1.78 19.58 -5.79
N GLY A 398 1.55 19.29 -7.08
CA GLY A 398 2.32 19.80 -8.21
C GLY A 398 3.79 19.39 -8.24
N LEU A 399 4.05 18.11 -7.97
CA LEU A 399 5.39 17.54 -7.89
C LEU A 399 5.70 16.60 -9.06
N PHE A 400 6.91 16.71 -9.60
CA PHE A 400 7.51 15.68 -10.45
C PHE A 400 8.55 14.89 -9.65
N ALA A 401 8.83 13.66 -10.08
CA ALA A 401 9.66 12.73 -9.34
C ALA A 401 10.95 12.42 -10.09
N LEU A 402 12.07 12.48 -9.38
CA LEU A 402 13.40 12.12 -9.85
C LEU A 402 13.94 10.95 -9.03
N PRO A 403 14.69 10.03 -9.63
CA PRO A 403 15.49 9.09 -8.88
C PRO A 403 16.50 9.79 -7.95
N ASP A 404 16.68 9.25 -6.76
CA ASP A 404 17.58 9.75 -5.72
C ASP A 404 18.35 8.59 -5.09
N GLY A 405 19.46 8.23 -5.72
CA GLY A 405 20.24 7.05 -5.36
C GLY A 405 19.56 5.72 -5.70
N GLU A 406 19.95 4.65 -5.00
CA GLU A 406 19.51 3.27 -5.29
C GLU A 406 18.05 3.01 -4.86
N ASN A 407 17.61 3.67 -3.78
CA ASN A 407 16.33 3.41 -3.12
C ASN A 407 15.46 4.66 -2.90
N GLY A 408 15.89 5.86 -3.32
CA GLY A 408 15.15 7.10 -3.07
C GLY A 408 14.44 7.64 -4.32
N ILE A 409 13.28 8.26 -4.12
CA ILE A 409 12.61 9.10 -5.10
C ILE A 409 12.51 10.51 -4.50
N LYS A 410 13.11 11.49 -5.16
CA LYS A 410 13.04 12.91 -4.82
C LYS A 410 11.88 13.56 -5.56
N PHE A 411 10.97 14.17 -4.82
CA PHE A 411 9.88 14.94 -5.39
C PHE A 411 10.23 16.43 -5.43
N ILE A 412 10.00 17.07 -6.57
CA ILE A 412 10.41 18.45 -6.81
C ILE A 412 9.21 19.24 -7.35
N PRO A 413 8.88 20.42 -6.77
CA PRO A 413 7.89 21.33 -7.33
C PRO A 413 8.41 21.99 -8.61
N PHE A 414 7.52 22.30 -9.55
CA PHE A 414 7.90 23.06 -10.74
C PHE A 414 8.48 24.44 -10.39
N ASP A 415 7.96 25.09 -9.35
CA ASP A 415 8.45 26.41 -8.91
C ASP A 415 9.92 26.38 -8.43
N ASN A 416 10.41 25.23 -7.94
CA ASN A 416 11.80 25.10 -7.51
C ASN A 416 12.79 25.20 -8.67
N LEU A 417 12.41 24.84 -9.90
CA LEU A 417 13.28 25.01 -11.07
C LEU A 417 13.61 26.49 -11.30
N SER A 418 12.63 27.37 -11.08
CA SER A 418 12.83 28.81 -11.17
C SER A 418 13.69 29.32 -10.00
N ALA A 419 13.44 28.84 -8.77
CA ALA A 419 14.27 29.19 -7.61
C ALA A 419 15.74 28.76 -7.77
N ASN A 420 15.99 27.63 -8.45
CA ASN A 420 17.32 27.10 -8.73
C ASN A 420 18.08 27.91 -9.78
N LYS A 421 17.49 28.92 -10.46
CA LYS A 421 18.21 29.84 -11.36
C LYS A 421 19.42 30.51 -10.68
N SER A 422 19.33 30.75 -9.37
CA SER A 422 20.44 31.30 -8.56
C SER A 422 21.65 30.38 -8.43
N LYS A 423 21.46 29.07 -8.61
CA LYS A 423 22.50 28.03 -8.59
C LYS A 423 22.93 27.61 -9.99
N ALA A 424 22.39 28.26 -11.03
CA ALA A 424 22.55 27.82 -12.40
C ALA A 424 24.03 27.81 -12.81
N VAL A 425 24.41 26.76 -13.53
CA VAL A 425 25.77 26.63 -14.06
C VAL A 425 25.84 27.37 -15.40
N ASP A 426 26.83 28.25 -15.55
CA ASP A 426 27.07 28.95 -16.81
C ASP A 426 27.78 28.02 -17.81
N TRP A 427 27.08 27.66 -18.90
CA TRP A 427 27.60 26.84 -19.99
C TRP A 427 27.94 27.63 -21.25
N THR A 428 27.88 28.97 -21.20
CA THR A 428 28.11 29.86 -22.35
C THR A 428 29.38 29.52 -23.11
N ASN A 429 30.53 29.45 -22.42
CA ASN A 429 31.83 29.21 -23.05
C ASN A 429 32.06 27.75 -23.46
N ARG A 430 31.09 26.87 -23.20
CA ARG A 430 31.15 25.44 -23.50
C ARG A 430 30.36 25.07 -24.75
N VAL A 431 29.52 25.98 -25.25
CA VAL A 431 28.71 25.73 -26.44
C VAL A 431 29.57 25.69 -27.69
N ILE A 432 29.44 24.61 -28.43
CA ILE A 432 30.11 24.39 -29.70
C ILE A 432 29.22 24.99 -30.77
N MET A 433 29.50 26.25 -31.14
CA MET A 433 28.74 26.95 -32.16
C MET A 433 28.73 26.16 -33.48
N ALA A 434 27.52 25.98 -34.02
CA ALA A 434 27.31 25.25 -35.26
C ALA A 434 27.53 26.12 -36.50
N TYR A 435 27.31 27.43 -36.36
CA TYR A 435 27.24 28.40 -37.45
C TYR A 435 27.80 29.75 -36.99
N ASN A 436 28.08 30.65 -37.94
CA ASN A 436 28.40 32.06 -37.67
C ASN A 436 27.15 32.89 -37.30
N SER A 437 26.15 32.27 -36.68
CA SER A 437 24.91 32.89 -36.23
C SER A 437 24.60 32.46 -34.79
N VAL A 438 23.97 33.35 -34.03
CA VAL A 438 23.53 33.10 -32.64
C VAL A 438 22.27 32.22 -32.54
N THR A 439 22.01 31.40 -33.56
CA THR A 439 20.83 30.51 -33.61
C THR A 439 21.17 29.14 -33.06
N PRO A 440 20.26 28.52 -32.29
CA PRO A 440 20.48 27.17 -31.80
C PRO A 440 20.54 26.14 -32.94
N ARG A 441 21.22 25.01 -32.71
CA ARG A 441 21.28 23.88 -33.66
C ARG A 441 19.90 23.34 -34.00
N ASN A 442 19.03 23.24 -33.01
CA ASN A 442 17.62 22.93 -33.21
C ASN A 442 16.77 23.69 -32.18
N LEU A 443 15.60 24.16 -32.63
CA LEU A 443 14.61 24.83 -31.79
C LEU A 443 13.24 24.24 -32.10
N GLN A 444 12.61 23.65 -31.08
CA GLN A 444 11.24 23.14 -31.15
C GLN A 444 10.34 24.02 -30.26
N TYR A 445 9.08 24.18 -30.69
CA TYR A 445 8.10 25.05 -30.02
C TYR A 445 7.02 24.26 -29.27
N THR A 446 7.07 22.93 -29.33
CA THR A 446 6.07 22.06 -28.72
C THR A 446 6.74 21.08 -27.77
N LEU A 447 6.02 20.71 -26.71
CA LEU A 447 6.36 19.59 -25.84
C LEU A 447 5.46 18.41 -26.20
N ASP A 448 5.98 17.20 -26.10
CA ASP A 448 5.20 15.99 -26.34
C ASP A 448 4.05 15.88 -25.32
N ASN A 449 2.88 15.38 -25.75
CA ASN A 449 1.69 15.18 -24.92
C ASN A 449 1.13 16.46 -24.26
N ILE A 450 1.11 17.59 -24.96
CA ILE A 450 0.40 18.81 -24.56
C ILE A 450 -0.70 19.10 -25.59
N ALA A 451 -1.88 19.51 -25.11
CA ALA A 451 -3.01 19.95 -25.92
C ALA A 451 -3.32 21.43 -25.62
N GLN A 452 -4.20 22.05 -26.41
CA GLN A 452 -4.72 23.40 -26.14
C GLN A 452 -5.47 23.42 -24.81
N ASN A 453 -6.28 22.41 -24.54
CA ASN A 453 -7.04 22.23 -23.30
C ASN A 453 -6.59 20.96 -22.56
N ASN A 454 -5.89 21.12 -21.45
CA ASN A 454 -5.35 20.02 -20.64
C ASN A 454 -6.19 19.85 -19.38
N TRP A 455 -7.05 18.84 -19.34
CA TRP A 455 -7.98 18.61 -18.24
C TRP A 455 -7.35 17.92 -17.03
N PHE A 456 -7.71 18.39 -15.85
CA PHE A 456 -7.35 17.83 -14.55
C PHE A 456 -8.66 17.48 -13.85
N ARG A 457 -8.90 16.17 -13.69
CA ARG A 457 -10.21 15.63 -13.32
C ARG A 457 -10.18 14.83 -12.05
N TYR A 458 -11.28 14.90 -11.32
CA TYR A 458 -11.63 13.89 -10.34
C TYR A 458 -12.27 12.68 -11.03
N LYS A 459 -12.29 11.53 -10.36
CA LYS A 459 -13.06 10.38 -10.80
C LYS A 459 -14.55 10.74 -10.79
N GLU A 460 -15.24 10.47 -11.90
CA GLU A 460 -16.68 10.71 -12.04
C GLU A 460 -17.48 10.00 -10.94
N ASP A 461 -18.46 10.71 -10.39
CA ASP A 461 -19.42 10.23 -9.40
C ASP A 461 -20.68 11.10 -9.46
N ASP A 462 -21.79 10.50 -9.87
CA ASP A 462 -23.06 11.20 -10.11
C ASP A 462 -23.65 11.86 -8.85
N ASN A 463 -23.19 11.48 -7.66
CA ASN A 463 -23.66 12.06 -6.41
C ASN A 463 -22.90 13.34 -6.00
N VAL A 464 -21.88 13.73 -6.77
CA VAL A 464 -21.12 14.95 -6.52
C VAL A 464 -21.88 16.15 -7.08
N MET A 465 -22.27 17.05 -6.19
CA MET A 465 -22.92 18.31 -6.55
C MET A 465 -21.84 19.36 -6.83
N GLY A 466 -21.73 19.82 -8.07
CA GLY A 466 -20.80 20.88 -8.49
C GLY A 466 -19.68 20.37 -9.40
N ASN A 467 -18.88 21.32 -9.91
CA ASN A 467 -17.73 21.02 -10.75
C ASN A 467 -16.44 21.32 -9.96
N TYR A 468 -15.58 20.31 -9.84
CA TYR A 468 -14.33 20.36 -9.09
C TYR A 468 -13.11 20.10 -9.98
N ASP A 469 -13.35 19.87 -11.27
CA ASP A 469 -12.32 19.73 -12.27
C ASP A 469 -11.70 21.10 -12.58
N GLY A 470 -10.53 21.05 -13.21
CA GLY A 470 -9.82 22.23 -13.69
C GLY A 470 -9.15 21.92 -15.01
N ASN A 471 -8.62 22.95 -15.64
CA ASN A 471 -7.80 22.78 -16.82
C ASN A 471 -6.68 23.80 -16.88
N ILE A 472 -5.67 23.48 -17.68
CA ILE A 472 -4.64 24.42 -18.08
C ILE A 472 -4.76 24.62 -19.59
N GLN A 473 -5.08 25.86 -19.97
CA GLN A 473 -5.11 26.31 -21.36
C GLN A 473 -3.71 26.64 -21.85
N VAL A 474 -3.41 26.27 -23.09
CA VAL A 474 -2.18 26.55 -23.84
C VAL A 474 -2.54 27.29 -25.11
N ASP A 475 -1.94 28.46 -25.31
CA ASP A 475 -2.17 29.31 -26.49
C ASP A 475 -1.31 28.83 -27.68
N ASP A 476 -1.65 27.66 -28.21
CA ASP A 476 -1.00 27.09 -29.39
C ASP A 476 -2.04 26.41 -30.30
N ALA A 477 -2.42 27.08 -31.38
CA ALA A 477 -3.40 26.56 -32.34
C ALA A 477 -2.88 25.38 -33.19
N THR A 478 -1.61 24.98 -33.04
CA THR A 478 -0.97 23.94 -33.87
C THR A 478 -0.94 22.55 -33.23
N ILE A 479 -1.31 22.44 -31.95
CA ILE A 479 -1.38 21.18 -31.20
C ILE A 479 -2.81 20.66 -31.06
N GLU A 480 -2.96 19.43 -30.55
CA GLU A 480 -4.25 18.78 -30.31
C GLU A 480 -5.19 19.65 -29.48
N TYR A 481 -6.49 19.57 -29.73
CA TYR A 481 -7.48 20.45 -29.10
C TYR A 481 -7.64 20.18 -27.60
N GLU A 482 -7.85 18.92 -27.21
CA GLU A 482 -8.09 18.56 -25.82
C GLU A 482 -7.46 17.22 -25.44
N ARG A 483 -7.10 17.09 -24.17
CA ARG A 483 -6.72 15.82 -23.54
C ARG A 483 -7.05 15.82 -22.06
N ASP A 484 -7.14 14.62 -21.49
CA ASP A 484 -7.08 14.44 -20.04
C ASP A 484 -5.62 14.34 -19.60
N ALA A 485 -5.14 15.37 -18.91
CA ALA A 485 -3.79 15.42 -18.40
C ALA A 485 -3.63 14.59 -17.14
N ILE A 486 -4.60 14.69 -16.22
CA ILE A 486 -4.62 13.96 -14.96
C ILE A 486 -6.06 13.58 -14.64
N THR A 487 -6.29 12.32 -14.28
CA THR A 487 -7.55 11.84 -13.69
C THR A 487 -7.23 11.16 -12.37
N LEU A 488 -7.71 11.72 -11.26
CA LEU A 488 -7.47 11.16 -9.93
C LEU A 488 -8.30 9.89 -9.71
N PRO A 489 -7.82 8.92 -8.91
CA PRO A 489 -8.60 7.73 -8.53
C PRO A 489 -9.66 8.03 -7.45
N PHE A 490 -9.77 9.28 -7.02
CA PHE A 490 -10.73 9.78 -6.04
C PHE A 490 -11.81 10.61 -6.72
N SER A 491 -13.02 10.56 -6.18
CA SER A 491 -14.07 11.50 -6.55
C SER A 491 -14.01 12.72 -5.64
N ALA A 492 -14.50 13.85 -6.13
CA ALA A 492 -14.60 15.08 -5.35
C ALA A 492 -15.72 14.98 -4.28
N CYS A 493 -15.78 15.97 -3.38
CA CYS A 493 -16.83 16.07 -2.38
C CYS A 493 -17.49 17.45 -2.39
N SER A 494 -18.83 17.44 -2.36
CA SER A 494 -19.60 18.63 -2.05
C SER A 494 -19.41 19.05 -0.59
N THR A 495 -19.75 20.30 -0.27
CA THR A 495 -19.69 20.82 1.10
C THR A 495 -21.09 21.01 1.66
N LYS A 496 -21.37 20.45 2.84
CA LYS A 496 -22.60 20.68 3.62
C LYS A 496 -22.23 20.99 5.07
N GLY A 497 -22.87 21.99 5.67
CA GLY A 497 -22.61 22.37 7.07
C GLY A 497 -21.16 22.76 7.38
N GLY A 498 -20.37 23.17 6.38
CA GLY A 498 -18.95 23.50 6.52
C GLY A 498 -18.01 22.29 6.59
N VAL A 499 -18.49 21.08 6.25
CA VAL A 499 -17.68 19.86 6.13
C VAL A 499 -17.93 19.17 4.79
N ALA A 500 -17.07 18.22 4.43
CA ALA A 500 -17.27 17.40 3.24
C ALA A 500 -18.52 16.53 3.38
N TYR A 501 -19.26 16.38 2.27
CA TYR A 501 -20.40 15.48 2.15
C TYR A 501 -20.04 14.25 1.32
N ILE A 502 -20.31 13.07 1.88
CA ILE A 502 -20.14 11.76 1.26
C ILE A 502 -21.47 11.02 1.43
N PRO A 503 -22.19 10.64 0.37
CA PRO A 503 -23.51 10.01 0.46
C PRO A 503 -23.42 8.51 0.83
N LEU A 504 -22.72 8.20 1.92
CA LEU A 504 -22.46 6.82 2.36
C LEU A 504 -23.70 6.17 3.00
N TYR A 505 -24.59 6.99 3.56
CA TYR A 505 -25.84 6.54 4.17
C TYR A 505 -27.05 7.26 3.60
N SER A 506 -28.16 6.53 3.54
CA SER A 506 -29.51 7.02 3.25
C SER A 506 -30.50 6.35 4.18
N TYR A 507 -31.78 6.70 4.05
CA TYR A 507 -32.87 6.06 4.77
C TYR A 507 -33.90 5.55 3.77
N ASN A 508 -34.37 4.31 3.97
CA ASN A 508 -35.42 3.71 3.15
C ASN A 508 -36.81 4.29 3.51
N GLU A 509 -37.86 3.82 2.84
CA GLU A 509 -39.25 4.28 3.08
C GLU A 509 -39.75 4.00 4.50
N GLU A 510 -39.18 2.99 5.18
CA GLU A 510 -39.50 2.61 6.55
C GLU A 510 -38.69 3.41 7.59
N GLY A 511 -37.78 4.28 7.13
CA GLY A 511 -36.89 5.07 7.99
C GLY A 511 -35.71 4.29 8.53
N GLU A 512 -35.40 3.12 7.97
CA GLU A 512 -34.22 2.34 8.34
C GLU A 512 -32.98 2.82 7.60
N LEU A 513 -31.84 2.77 8.29
CA LEU A 513 -30.56 3.22 7.77
C LEU A 513 -30.03 2.25 6.69
N GLU A 514 -29.79 2.77 5.49
CA GLU A 514 -29.18 2.04 4.38
C GLU A 514 -27.73 2.47 4.17
N TYR A 515 -26.89 1.51 3.79
CA TYR A 515 -25.47 1.72 3.51
C TYR A 515 -25.21 1.65 2.01
N ASN A 516 -24.71 2.75 1.46
CA ASN A 516 -24.52 2.93 0.02
C ASN A 516 -23.08 2.67 -0.39
N LYS A 517 -22.89 2.26 -1.65
CA LYS A 517 -21.56 2.21 -2.25
C LYS A 517 -21.15 3.60 -2.73
N THR A 518 -19.98 4.07 -2.31
CA THR A 518 -19.43 5.37 -2.73
C THR A 518 -18.02 5.22 -3.28
N ASN A 519 -17.64 6.05 -4.26
CA ASN A 519 -16.26 6.09 -4.73
C ASN A 519 -15.29 6.57 -3.62
N PRO A 520 -14.00 6.18 -3.68
CA PRO A 520 -12.98 6.70 -2.77
C PRO A 520 -12.92 8.22 -2.74
N ARG A 521 -12.64 8.79 -1.55
CA ARG A 521 -12.50 10.24 -1.34
C ARG A 521 -11.14 10.57 -0.73
N ILE A 522 -10.67 11.78 -0.99
CA ILE A 522 -9.52 12.40 -0.32
C ILE A 522 -9.97 13.77 0.22
N LEU A 523 -9.67 14.04 1.49
CA LEU A 523 -10.07 15.27 2.19
C LEU A 523 -8.88 15.91 2.88
N LEU A 524 -9.06 17.13 3.39
CA LEU A 524 -8.16 17.79 4.33
C LEU A 524 -8.74 17.76 5.74
N LEU A 525 -7.88 17.54 6.73
CA LEU A 525 -8.22 17.66 8.15
C LEU A 525 -8.06 19.13 8.59
N ASP A 526 -9.15 19.74 9.06
CA ASP A 526 -9.18 21.06 9.67
C ASP A 526 -9.66 20.94 11.13
N GLY A 527 -8.69 20.91 12.06
CA GLY A 527 -8.95 20.53 13.45
C GLY A 527 -9.46 19.09 13.55
N THR A 528 -10.75 18.93 13.83
CA THR A 528 -11.45 17.63 13.87
C THR A 528 -12.50 17.49 12.77
N LYS A 529 -12.48 18.37 11.76
CA LYS A 529 -13.39 18.33 10.60
C LYS A 529 -12.68 17.81 9.38
N GLY A 530 -13.37 16.99 8.58
CA GLY A 530 -12.94 16.64 7.23
C GLY A 530 -13.56 17.61 6.22
N ILE A 531 -12.73 18.32 5.47
CA ILE A 531 -13.16 19.32 4.48
C ILE A 531 -12.59 18.99 3.10
N PHE A 532 -13.31 19.36 2.04
CA PHE A 532 -12.80 19.24 0.66
C PHE A 532 -12.25 20.56 0.11
N LYS A 533 -12.65 21.68 0.71
CA LYS A 533 -12.22 23.02 0.32
C LYS A 533 -10.70 23.13 0.28
N GLY A 534 -10.15 23.59 -0.84
CA GLY A 534 -8.73 23.69 -1.10
C GLY A 534 -8.17 22.54 -1.95
N LEU A 535 -8.96 21.47 -2.17
CA LEU A 535 -8.60 20.37 -3.06
C LEU A 535 -9.22 20.51 -4.46
N GLU A 536 -10.07 21.50 -4.73
CA GLU A 536 -10.60 21.71 -6.08
C GLU A 536 -9.46 21.93 -7.08
N TRP A 537 -9.54 21.36 -8.29
CA TRP A 537 -8.43 21.44 -9.25
C TRP A 537 -8.10 22.88 -9.63
N THR A 538 -9.10 23.77 -9.68
CA THR A 538 -8.89 25.21 -9.86
C THR A 538 -7.97 25.81 -8.78
N THR A 539 -8.16 25.42 -7.51
CA THR A 539 -7.31 25.85 -6.39
C THR A 539 -5.93 25.18 -6.45
N LEU A 540 -5.86 23.88 -6.71
CA LEU A 540 -4.59 23.15 -6.79
C LEU A 540 -3.70 23.67 -7.93
N ILE A 541 -4.29 23.96 -9.09
CA ILE A 541 -3.61 24.56 -10.25
C ILE A 541 -3.11 25.96 -9.91
N ALA A 542 -3.95 26.80 -9.30
CA ALA A 542 -3.58 28.15 -8.86
C ALA A 542 -2.36 28.12 -7.93
N ASN A 543 -2.31 27.17 -7.00
CA ASN A 543 -1.28 27.10 -5.96
C ASN A 543 0.01 26.39 -6.38
N ASN A 544 -0.02 25.45 -7.34
CA ASN A 544 1.11 24.55 -7.58
C ASN A 544 1.58 24.47 -9.04
N TYR A 545 0.83 25.03 -10.01
CA TYR A 545 1.08 24.82 -11.44
C TYR A 545 1.39 26.10 -12.23
N GLN A 546 1.69 27.22 -11.57
CA GLN A 546 1.93 28.49 -12.27
C GLN A 546 3.19 28.43 -13.14
N THR A 547 4.30 27.92 -12.61
CA THR A 547 5.53 27.71 -13.41
C THR A 547 5.29 26.71 -14.53
N TYR A 548 4.62 25.59 -14.24
CA TYR A 548 4.28 24.59 -15.27
C TYR A 548 3.48 25.20 -16.42
N LYS A 549 2.44 25.99 -16.12
CA LYS A 549 1.62 26.69 -17.11
C LYS A 549 2.47 27.59 -18.01
N GLY A 550 3.39 28.37 -17.44
CA GLY A 550 4.32 29.20 -18.22
C GLY A 550 5.23 28.37 -19.13
N LEU A 551 5.76 27.25 -18.63
CA LEU A 551 6.65 26.38 -19.39
C LEU A 551 5.98 25.72 -20.60
N ILE A 552 4.73 25.28 -20.46
CA ILE A 552 4.02 24.63 -21.57
C ILE A 552 3.40 25.62 -22.56
N ASN A 553 3.09 26.85 -22.12
CA ASN A 553 2.50 27.88 -22.99
C ASN A 553 3.53 28.47 -23.96
N ASP A 554 4.76 28.68 -23.50
CA ASP A 554 5.83 29.31 -24.26
C ASP A 554 7.01 28.35 -24.47
N ALA A 555 6.69 27.06 -24.67
CA ALA A 555 7.67 25.99 -24.76
C ALA A 555 8.71 26.29 -25.85
N LYS A 556 9.97 26.37 -25.44
CA LYS A 556 11.12 26.50 -26.35
C LYS A 556 12.15 25.48 -25.96
N VAL A 557 12.25 24.43 -26.77
CA VAL A 557 13.20 23.35 -26.55
C VAL A 557 14.37 23.54 -27.50
N VAL A 558 15.53 23.80 -26.91
CA VAL A 558 16.79 24.04 -27.59
C VAL A 558 17.62 22.77 -27.56
N THR A 559 18.15 22.36 -28.71
CA THR A 559 19.22 21.36 -28.76
C THR A 559 20.53 22.05 -29.08
N GLU A 560 21.56 21.77 -28.29
CA GLU A 560 22.91 22.29 -28.51
C GLU A 560 24.00 21.24 -28.32
N TYR A 561 25.17 21.49 -28.91
CA TYR A 561 26.36 20.72 -28.60
C TYR A 561 27.19 21.46 -27.56
N ILE A 562 27.42 20.83 -26.42
CA ILE A 562 28.08 21.43 -25.26
C ILE A 562 29.25 20.55 -24.86
N ARG A 563 30.42 21.15 -24.64
CA ARG A 563 31.59 20.44 -24.14
C ARG A 563 31.47 20.25 -22.62
N LEU A 564 31.27 19.02 -22.18
CA LEU A 564 31.17 18.63 -20.77
C LEU A 564 32.15 17.51 -20.49
N ASN A 565 33.00 17.70 -19.47
CA ASN A 565 33.99 16.70 -19.10
C ASN A 565 33.40 15.62 -18.16
N SER A 566 34.18 14.56 -17.92
CA SER A 566 33.79 13.45 -17.04
C SER A 566 33.39 13.86 -15.63
N ILE A 567 34.09 14.82 -15.01
CA ILE A 567 33.80 15.24 -13.63
C ILE A 567 32.44 15.94 -13.59
N GLU A 568 32.20 16.84 -14.55
CA GLU A 568 30.96 17.60 -14.65
C GLU A 568 29.74 16.71 -14.93
N LEU A 569 29.90 15.69 -15.77
CA LEU A 569 28.84 14.71 -16.04
C LEU A 569 28.55 13.79 -14.84
N ARG A 570 29.57 13.50 -14.02
CA ARG A 570 29.40 12.68 -12.80
C ARG A 570 28.66 13.45 -11.72
N ASP A 571 28.99 14.74 -11.55
CA ASP A 571 28.46 15.60 -10.49
C ASP A 571 27.22 16.39 -10.95
N LEU A 572 26.61 15.99 -12.08
CA LEU A 572 25.49 16.70 -12.71
C LEU A 572 24.19 16.55 -11.91
N GLU A 573 23.61 17.68 -11.52
CA GLU A 573 22.27 17.76 -10.91
C GLU A 573 21.22 18.17 -11.96
N MET A 574 20.32 17.25 -12.30
CA MET A 574 19.34 17.45 -13.39
C MET A 574 18.21 18.44 -13.05
N ASP A 575 18.06 18.81 -11.77
CA ASP A 575 17.13 19.82 -11.26
C ASP A 575 17.73 21.23 -11.14
N ILE A 576 19.01 21.41 -11.49
CA ILE A 576 19.67 22.71 -11.58
C ILE A 576 19.68 23.18 -13.05
N PRO A 577 19.14 24.37 -13.37
CA PRO A 577 19.16 24.90 -14.72
C PRO A 577 20.56 25.38 -15.14
N VAL A 578 20.72 25.63 -16.42
CA VAL A 578 21.96 26.13 -17.02
C VAL A 578 21.72 27.47 -17.69
N TYR A 579 22.75 28.32 -17.70
CA TYR A 579 22.68 29.62 -18.37
C TYR A 579 23.50 29.61 -19.67
N LEU A 580 22.92 30.16 -20.74
CA LEU A 580 23.55 30.31 -22.04
C LEU A 580 23.45 31.77 -22.51
N ALA A 581 24.55 32.52 -22.44
CA ALA A 581 24.56 33.96 -22.73
C ALA A 581 24.24 34.29 -24.20
N GLN A 582 24.55 33.40 -25.15
CA GLN A 582 24.19 33.60 -26.55
C GLN A 582 22.68 33.70 -26.79
N TYR A 583 21.87 33.19 -25.86
CA TYR A 583 20.40 33.31 -25.89
C TYR A 583 19.85 34.20 -24.76
N GLY A 584 20.71 34.61 -23.82
CA GLY A 584 20.34 35.43 -22.67
C GLY A 584 19.29 34.80 -21.77
N CYS A 585 19.27 33.46 -21.65
CA CYS A 585 18.23 32.75 -20.90
C CYS A 585 18.77 31.57 -20.07
N TYR A 586 17.96 31.19 -19.08
CA TYR A 586 18.15 29.96 -18.31
C TYR A 586 17.35 28.83 -18.95
N LEU A 587 17.94 27.64 -18.96
CA LEU A 587 17.33 26.45 -19.54
C LEU A 587 17.41 25.28 -18.56
N ALA A 588 16.30 24.57 -18.37
CA ALA A 588 16.27 23.29 -17.65
C ALA A 588 16.80 22.17 -18.55
N ILE A 589 17.52 21.22 -17.96
CA ILE A 589 18.05 20.06 -18.67
C ILE A 589 16.92 19.05 -18.87
N ILE A 590 16.62 18.66 -20.10
CA ILE A 590 15.69 17.56 -20.41
C ILE A 590 16.48 16.26 -20.59
N GLU A 591 17.52 16.32 -21.42
CA GLU A 591 18.34 15.17 -21.79
C GLU A 591 19.76 15.58 -22.14
N ILE A 592 20.73 14.74 -21.80
CA ILE A 592 22.11 14.86 -22.28
C ILE A 592 22.56 13.53 -22.86
N THR A 593 23.01 13.55 -24.12
CA THR A 593 23.59 12.40 -24.80
C THR A 593 25.07 12.65 -25.07
N THR A 594 25.95 11.87 -24.46
CA THR A 594 27.41 12.04 -24.61
C THR A 594 27.87 11.50 -25.96
N LYS A 595 28.77 12.23 -26.62
CA LYS A 595 29.44 11.86 -27.87
C LYS A 595 30.95 11.77 -27.65
N GLU A 596 31.71 11.58 -28.73
CA GLU A 596 33.18 11.58 -28.70
C GLU A 596 33.74 12.95 -28.31
N ASN A 597 35.00 12.98 -27.83
CA ASN A 597 35.76 14.20 -27.55
C ASN A 597 35.11 15.18 -26.55
N ASP A 598 34.53 14.64 -25.47
CA ASP A 598 33.80 15.40 -24.43
C ASP A 598 32.63 16.26 -24.97
N ILE A 599 32.15 15.98 -26.18
CA ILE A 599 30.98 16.66 -26.76
C ILE A 599 29.71 15.99 -26.25
N CYS A 600 28.74 16.76 -25.82
CA CYS A 600 27.42 16.27 -25.46
C CYS A 600 26.36 16.97 -26.31
N GLU A 601 25.36 16.22 -26.76
CA GLU A 601 24.12 16.79 -27.28
C GLU A 601 23.14 17.00 -26.12
N CYS A 602 22.81 18.25 -25.84
CA CYS A 602 21.97 18.65 -24.73
C CYS A 602 20.63 19.15 -25.27
N LYS A 603 19.52 18.52 -24.86
CA LYS A 603 18.15 18.99 -25.08
C LYS A 603 17.72 19.76 -23.84
N LEU A 604 17.37 21.04 -24.01
CA LEU A 604 17.18 22.00 -22.93
C LEU A 604 15.85 22.74 -23.10
N LEU A 605 15.08 22.93 -22.03
CA LEU A 605 13.80 23.67 -22.04
C LEU A 605 14.00 25.07 -21.47
N LYS A 606 13.55 26.10 -22.17
CA LYS A 606 13.61 27.49 -21.68
C LYS A 606 12.75 27.66 -20.43
N LEU A 607 13.33 28.30 -19.39
CA LEU A 607 12.67 28.68 -18.13
C LEU A 607 12.26 30.16 -18.06
#